data_AF-A0A5R8WIN7-F1
#
_entry.id   AF-A0A5R8WIN7-F1
#
_cell.length_a   1.000
_cell.length_b   1.000
_cell.length_c   1.000
_cell.angle_alpha   90.00
_cell.angle_beta   90.00
_cell.angle_gamma   90.00
#
_symmetry.space_group_name_H-M   'P 1'
#
loop_
_entity.id
_entity.type
_entity.pdbx_description
1 polymer ?
#
loop_
_entity_poly.entity_id
_entity_poly.type
_entity_poly.pdbx_seq_one_letter_code
_entity_poly.pdbx_strand_id
1 'polypeptide(L)'
;MSTTHVFGMAKSSLDLLGAKRQKLELDFLRLVYACQHYQANGCQAFGYLAVTSAAIEQQVAKWATKYLVPPGLVQLVVPALSDAEQQSLLAEKGRNRLGNLAKADAAVLLKDADGSFGRDLLEAALESSILKQHTALRGSAAVGGYPMGVQWDYYGSY
;
A
#
# COMPACT_ATOMS: atom_id res chain seq x y z
N MET A 1 2.61 -24.50 -17.04
CA MET A 1 2.08 -24.03 -15.75
C MET A 1 1.95 -22.52 -15.82
N SER A 2 0.85 -21.94 -15.34
CA SER A 2 0.65 -20.49 -15.33
C SER A 2 1.37 -19.90 -14.11
N THR A 3 2.27 -18.93 -14.32
CA THR A 3 2.97 -18.22 -13.24
C THR A 3 1.98 -17.35 -12.47
N THR A 4 2.11 -17.31 -11.15
CA THR A 4 1.34 -16.41 -10.29
C THR A 4 2.18 -15.20 -9.93
N HIS A 5 1.60 -14.00 -10.04
CA HIS A 5 2.21 -12.74 -9.63
C HIS A 5 1.41 -12.09 -8.50
N VAL A 6 2.10 -11.55 -7.50
CA VAL A 6 1.48 -10.85 -6.39
C VAL A 6 2.11 -9.48 -6.25
N PHE A 7 1.27 -8.44 -6.28
CA PHE A 7 1.67 -7.04 -6.18
C PHE A 7 1.11 -6.43 -4.90
N GLY A 8 1.89 -5.61 -4.21
CA GLY A 8 1.47 -4.94 -2.99
C GLY A 8 1.86 -3.47 -2.95
N MET A 9 0.96 -2.65 -2.41
CA MET A 9 1.24 -1.27 -2.03
C MET A 9 0.72 -0.97 -0.62
N ALA A 10 1.45 -0.16 0.14
CA ALA A 10 1.16 0.26 1.50
C ALA A 10 1.03 1.78 1.58
N LYS A 11 -0.07 2.27 2.18
CA LYS A 11 -0.33 3.71 2.29
C LYS A 11 -0.72 4.08 3.72
N SER A 12 0.22 4.68 4.43
CA SER A 12 0.09 5.07 5.84
C SER A 12 -0.65 6.40 6.09
N SER A 13 -1.40 6.89 5.11
CA SER A 13 -2.15 8.16 5.25
C SER A 13 -3.37 7.96 6.14
N LEU A 14 -3.49 8.76 7.21
CA LEU A 14 -4.62 8.69 8.15
C LEU A 14 -5.93 9.29 7.62
N ASP A 15 -5.83 10.19 6.66
CA ASP A 15 -6.94 10.88 6.02
C ASP A 15 -6.70 10.97 4.51
N LEU A 16 -7.76 11.28 3.76
CA LEU A 16 -7.72 11.46 2.31
C LEU A 16 -7.86 12.93 1.90
N LEU A 17 -7.37 13.86 2.72
CA LEU A 17 -7.45 15.29 2.40
C LEU A 17 -6.37 15.70 1.38
N GLY A 18 -6.70 16.71 0.57
CA GLY A 18 -5.82 17.25 -0.46
C GLY A 18 -5.36 16.19 -1.47
N ALA A 19 -4.06 16.17 -1.77
CA ALA A 19 -3.49 15.29 -2.78
C ALA A 19 -3.47 13.79 -2.43
N LYS A 20 -3.71 13.43 -1.15
CA LYS A 20 -3.62 12.04 -0.67
C LYS A 20 -4.67 11.15 -1.33
N ARG A 21 -5.87 11.68 -1.57
CA ARG A 21 -6.95 10.94 -2.25
C ARG A 21 -6.56 10.53 -3.66
N GLN A 22 -6.07 11.47 -4.48
CA GLN A 22 -5.68 11.16 -5.86
C GLN A 22 -4.49 10.22 -5.93
N LYS A 23 -3.52 10.36 -5.01
CA LYS A 23 -2.38 9.45 -4.92
C LYS A 23 -2.82 8.02 -4.58
N LEU A 24 -3.70 7.86 -3.60
CA LEU A 24 -4.23 6.54 -3.25
C LEU A 24 -5.08 5.93 -4.37
N GLU A 25 -5.91 6.73 -5.05
CA GLU A 25 -6.69 6.28 -6.22
C GLU A 25 -5.78 5.80 -7.35
N LEU A 26 -4.69 6.54 -7.61
CA LEU A 26 -3.69 6.15 -8.61
C LEU A 26 -2.96 4.85 -8.23
N ASP A 27 -2.57 4.69 -6.98
CA ASP A 27 -1.93 3.47 -6.48
C ASP A 27 -2.86 2.25 -6.58
N PHE A 28 -4.14 2.43 -6.24
CA PHE A 28 -5.17 1.42 -6.48
C PHE A 28 -5.30 1.04 -7.96
N LEU A 29 -5.35 2.03 -8.86
CA LEU A 29 -5.45 1.79 -10.30
C LEU A 29 -4.20 1.11 -10.88
N ARG A 30 -3.00 1.39 -10.34
CA ARG A 30 -1.77 0.68 -10.71
C ARG A 30 -1.87 -0.81 -10.40
N LEU A 31 -2.36 -1.18 -9.21
CA LEU A 31 -2.58 -2.58 -8.84
C LEU A 31 -3.58 -3.26 -9.78
N VAL A 32 -4.72 -2.61 -10.05
CA VAL A 32 -5.73 -3.13 -10.99
C VAL A 32 -5.13 -3.37 -12.37
N TYR A 33 -4.43 -2.37 -12.92
CA TYR A 33 -3.82 -2.46 -14.24
C TYR A 33 -2.76 -3.57 -14.30
N ALA A 34 -1.90 -3.69 -13.30
CA ALA A 34 -0.89 -4.73 -13.25
C ALA A 34 -1.53 -6.13 -13.22
N CYS A 35 -2.54 -6.34 -12.37
CA CYS A 35 -3.19 -7.64 -12.29
C CYS A 35 -3.90 -8.01 -13.60
N GLN A 36 -4.64 -7.08 -14.20
CA GLN A 36 -5.31 -7.29 -15.48
C GLN A 36 -4.30 -7.57 -16.61
N HIS A 37 -3.18 -6.85 -16.65
CA HIS A 37 -2.14 -7.05 -17.64
C HIS A 37 -1.59 -8.48 -17.58
N TYR A 38 -1.20 -8.96 -16.39
CA TYR A 38 -0.66 -10.31 -16.25
C TYR A 38 -1.72 -11.40 -16.49
N GLN A 39 -2.96 -11.18 -16.05
CA GLN A 39 -4.08 -12.11 -16.36
C GLN A 39 -4.36 -12.21 -17.86
N ALA A 40 -4.32 -11.10 -18.59
CA ALA A 40 -4.46 -11.09 -20.04
C ALA A 40 -3.33 -11.84 -20.76
N ASN A 41 -2.16 -11.97 -20.14
CA ASN A 41 -1.01 -12.73 -20.63
C ASN A 41 -0.98 -14.19 -20.12
N GLY A 42 -2.11 -14.70 -19.60
CA GLY A 42 -2.24 -16.10 -19.18
C GLY A 42 -1.59 -16.44 -17.84
N CYS A 43 -1.22 -15.42 -17.04
CA CYS A 43 -0.73 -15.58 -15.68
C CYS A 43 -1.87 -15.48 -14.65
N GLN A 44 -1.65 -15.96 -13.42
CA GLN A 44 -2.47 -15.53 -12.29
C GLN A 44 -1.88 -14.24 -11.71
N ALA A 45 -2.73 -13.32 -11.27
CA ALA A 45 -2.27 -12.09 -10.65
C ALA A 45 -3.22 -11.57 -9.57
N PHE A 46 -2.64 -11.12 -8.45
CA PHE A 46 -3.36 -10.60 -7.29
C PHE A 46 -2.72 -9.30 -6.79
N GLY A 47 -3.55 -8.32 -6.47
CA GLY A 47 -3.13 -7.05 -5.90
C GLY A 47 -3.50 -6.97 -4.41
N TYR A 48 -2.66 -6.31 -3.63
CA TYR A 48 -2.92 -6.02 -2.22
C TYR A 48 -2.66 -4.54 -1.93
N LEU A 49 -3.59 -3.89 -1.24
CA LEU A 49 -3.44 -2.50 -0.83
C LEU A 49 -3.67 -2.38 0.67
N ALA A 50 -2.59 -2.07 1.40
CA ALA A 50 -2.65 -1.84 2.83
C ALA A 50 -2.96 -0.38 3.16
N VAL A 51 -3.98 -0.15 4.00
CA VAL A 51 -4.47 1.18 4.40
C VAL A 51 -4.73 1.22 5.90
N THR A 52 -4.75 2.41 6.48
CA THR A 52 -4.74 2.57 7.95
C THR A 52 -6.11 2.52 8.62
N SER A 53 -7.22 2.55 7.87
CA SER A 53 -8.56 2.61 8.47
C SER A 53 -9.67 2.08 7.58
N ALA A 54 -10.76 1.63 8.21
CA ALA A 54 -11.98 1.21 7.54
C ALA A 54 -12.64 2.34 6.72
N ALA A 55 -12.47 3.60 7.12
CA ALA A 55 -12.98 4.73 6.34
C ALA A 55 -12.28 4.85 4.97
N ILE A 56 -10.96 4.61 4.94
CA ILE A 56 -10.19 4.59 3.69
C ILE A 56 -10.57 3.35 2.87
N GLU A 57 -10.73 2.20 3.52
CA GLU A 57 -11.19 0.96 2.89
C GLU A 57 -12.53 1.18 2.15
N GLN A 58 -13.52 1.80 2.80
CA GLN A 58 -14.80 2.14 2.18
C GLN A 58 -14.64 3.07 0.97
N GLN A 59 -13.68 3.99 1.01
CA GLN A 59 -13.40 4.87 -0.13
C GLN A 59 -12.79 4.09 -1.30
N VAL A 60 -11.91 3.12 -1.03
CA VAL A 60 -11.36 2.24 -2.07
C VAL A 60 -12.43 1.32 -2.64
N ALA A 61 -13.34 0.80 -1.82
CA ALA A 61 -14.48 0.01 -2.28
C ALA A 61 -15.35 0.79 -3.28
N LYS A 62 -15.60 2.09 -3.03
CA LYS A 62 -16.29 2.96 -4.00
C LYS A 62 -15.56 3.07 -5.33
N TRP A 63 -14.22 3.10 -5.32
CA TRP A 63 -13.43 3.09 -6.55
C TRP A 63 -13.50 1.74 -7.26
N ALA A 64 -13.44 0.63 -6.53
CA ALA A 64 -13.63 -0.69 -7.11
C ALA A 64 -14.98 -0.78 -7.86
N THR A 65 -16.06 -0.26 -7.28
CA THR A 65 -17.36 -0.16 -7.96
C THR A 65 -17.31 0.79 -9.16
N LYS A 66 -16.77 2.01 -9.00
CA LYS A 66 -16.66 3.03 -10.07
C LYS A 66 -15.92 2.50 -11.29
N TYR A 67 -14.86 1.74 -11.09
CA TYR A 67 -13.98 1.23 -12.12
C TYR A 67 -14.30 -0.22 -12.53
N LEU A 68 -15.41 -0.77 -12.05
CA LEU A 68 -15.87 -2.13 -12.36
C LEU A 68 -14.79 -3.21 -12.12
N VAL A 69 -14.05 -3.05 -11.03
CA VAL A 69 -12.95 -3.95 -10.68
C VAL A 69 -13.53 -5.30 -10.22
N PRO A 70 -13.08 -6.42 -10.80
CA PRO A 70 -13.54 -7.75 -10.38
C PRO A 70 -13.27 -8.01 -8.89
N PRO A 71 -14.21 -8.65 -8.17
CA PRO A 71 -13.98 -9.07 -6.78
C PRO A 71 -12.72 -9.93 -6.66
N GLY A 72 -11.91 -9.66 -5.65
CA GLY A 72 -10.68 -10.42 -5.37
C GLY A 72 -9.47 -10.04 -6.23
N LEU A 73 -9.61 -9.18 -7.26
CA LEU A 73 -8.47 -8.72 -8.05
C LEU A 73 -7.49 -7.89 -7.21
N VAL A 74 -8.02 -6.99 -6.37
CA VAL A 74 -7.26 -6.22 -5.39
C VAL A 74 -7.89 -6.42 -4.02
N GLN A 75 -7.12 -6.94 -3.07
CA GLN A 75 -7.53 -7.16 -1.69
C GLN A 75 -7.06 -6.01 -0.80
N LEU A 76 -7.91 -5.58 0.13
CA LEU A 76 -7.58 -4.55 1.10
C LEU A 76 -7.04 -5.18 2.38
N VAL A 77 -5.97 -4.59 2.91
CA VAL A 77 -5.38 -4.97 4.19
C VAL A 77 -5.53 -3.79 5.14
N VAL A 78 -6.41 -3.94 6.13
CA VAL A 78 -6.59 -2.96 7.21
C VAL A 78 -6.08 -3.60 8.50
N PRO A 79 -4.83 -3.35 8.92
CA PRO A 79 -4.32 -3.98 10.13
C PRO A 79 -5.04 -3.42 11.35
N ALA A 80 -5.34 -4.30 12.30
CA ALA A 80 -5.72 -3.89 13.64
C ALA A 80 -4.47 -3.34 14.34
N LEU A 81 -4.41 -2.01 14.47
CA LEU A 81 -3.32 -1.34 15.17
C LEU A 81 -3.60 -1.33 16.68
N SER A 82 -2.58 -1.59 17.48
CA SER A 82 -2.63 -1.32 18.92
C SER A 82 -2.73 0.17 19.19
N ASP A 83 -3.19 0.55 20.38
CA ASP A 83 -3.26 1.95 20.80
C ASP A 83 -1.88 2.63 20.71
N ALA A 84 -0.81 1.92 21.06
CA ALA A 84 0.56 2.41 20.98
C ALA A 84 1.01 2.68 19.53
N GLU A 85 0.71 1.77 18.60
CA GLU A 85 0.99 1.95 17.18
C GLU A 85 0.16 3.09 16.58
N GLN A 86 -1.12 3.18 16.95
CA GLN A 86 -2.00 4.26 16.51
C GLN A 86 -1.51 5.62 17.00
N GLN A 87 -1.10 5.73 18.26
CA GLN A 87 -0.50 6.96 18.81
C GLN A 87 0.81 7.31 18.12
N SER A 88 1.67 6.32 17.86
CA SER A 88 2.94 6.51 17.17
C SER A 88 2.73 7.01 15.73
N LEU A 89 1.75 6.44 15.02
CA LEU A 89 1.37 6.86 13.67
C LEU A 89 0.79 8.28 13.67
N LEU A 90 -0.08 8.61 14.61
CA LEU A 90 -0.63 9.96 14.79
C LEU A 90 0.48 10.98 15.06
N ALA A 91 1.41 10.66 15.97
CA ALA A 91 2.53 11.52 16.30
C ALA A 91 3.45 11.76 15.10
N GLU A 92 3.76 10.72 14.32
CA GLU A 92 4.54 10.83 13.08
C GLU A 92 3.83 11.74 12.06
N LYS A 93 2.54 11.53 11.80
CA LYS A 93 1.80 12.36 10.84
C LYS A 93 1.64 13.81 11.33
N GLY A 94 1.53 14.02 12.63
CA GLY A 94 1.58 15.33 13.26
C GLY A 94 2.91 16.04 13.00
N ARG A 95 4.04 15.37 13.25
CA ARG A 95 5.39 15.89 12.94
C ARG A 95 5.55 16.21 11.45
N ASN A 96 5.11 15.32 10.56
CA ASN A 96 5.18 15.54 9.11
C ASN A 96 4.35 16.74 8.65
N ARG A 97 3.16 16.94 9.24
CA ARG A 97 2.33 18.12 8.96
C ARG A 97 3.01 19.41 9.41
N LEU A 98 3.57 19.42 10.62
CA LEU A 98 4.30 20.57 11.15
C LEU A 98 5.56 20.86 10.32
N GLY A 99 6.33 19.82 9.94
CA GLY A 99 7.49 19.96 9.08
C GLY A 99 7.17 20.53 7.69
N ASN A 100 6.04 20.13 7.09
CA ASN A 100 5.60 20.67 5.81
C ASN A 100 5.16 22.15 5.91
N LEU A 101 4.61 22.57 7.05
CA LEU A 101 4.27 23.97 7.31
C LEU A 101 5.52 24.80 7.62
N ALA A 102 6.45 24.27 8.42
CA ALA A 102 7.70 24.94 8.79
C ALA A 102 8.65 25.10 7.59
N LYS A 103 8.61 24.22 6.58
CA LYS A 103 9.33 24.40 5.31
C LYS A 103 8.86 25.62 4.50
N ALA A 104 7.78 26.31 4.90
CA ALA A 104 7.42 27.60 4.35
C ALA A 104 8.23 28.78 4.94
N ASP A 105 8.86 28.66 6.14
CA ASP A 105 9.59 29.78 6.79
C ASP A 105 10.90 29.43 7.53
N ALA A 106 11.19 28.18 7.92
CA ALA A 106 12.45 27.83 8.61
C ALA A 106 12.76 26.31 8.54
N ALA A 107 13.70 25.91 7.67
CA ALA A 107 14.06 24.52 7.41
C ALA A 107 15.01 23.85 8.45
N VAL A 108 15.20 24.38 9.65
CA VAL A 108 16.41 24.08 10.45
C VAL A 108 16.23 23.11 11.64
N LEU A 109 15.02 22.78 12.13
CA LEU A 109 14.92 22.15 13.47
C LEU A 109 14.32 20.73 13.58
N LEU A 110 14.06 20.00 12.50
CA LEU A 110 13.47 18.65 12.60
C LEU A 110 14.30 17.61 11.85
N LYS A 111 15.48 17.28 12.41
CA LYS A 111 16.31 16.14 11.97
C LYS A 111 15.78 14.77 12.43
N ASP A 112 14.78 14.74 13.33
CA ASP A 112 14.18 13.51 13.88
C ASP A 112 12.82 13.17 13.26
N ALA A 113 12.50 13.76 12.10
CA ALA A 113 11.32 13.37 11.31
C ALA A 113 11.61 12.07 10.55
N ASP A 114 11.88 10.99 11.27
CA ASP A 114 11.90 9.66 10.69
C ASP A 114 10.45 9.26 10.40
N GLY A 115 9.97 9.65 9.20
CA GLY A 115 8.62 9.40 8.69
C GLY A 115 8.41 7.98 8.18
N SER A 116 9.23 7.04 8.64
CA SER A 116 9.30 5.65 8.20
C SER A 116 8.35 4.74 8.98
N PHE A 117 8.06 5.02 10.25
CA PHE A 117 7.27 4.12 11.11
C PHE A 117 5.97 3.65 10.46
N GLY A 118 5.13 4.58 9.99
CA GLY A 118 3.86 4.23 9.37
C GLY A 118 4.02 3.47 8.06
N ARG A 119 5.07 3.75 7.29
CA ARG A 119 5.38 2.99 6.08
C ARG A 119 5.76 1.56 6.47
N ASP A 120 6.76 1.41 7.34
CA ASP A 120 7.31 0.11 7.73
C ASP A 120 6.25 -0.77 8.42
N LEU A 121 5.39 -0.18 9.26
CA LEU A 121 4.25 -0.84 9.88
C LEU A 121 3.27 -1.41 8.85
N LEU A 122 2.91 -0.61 7.84
CA LEU A 122 1.92 -1.03 6.83
C LEU A 122 2.54 -2.00 5.82
N GLU A 123 3.82 -1.86 5.49
CA GLU A 123 4.56 -2.81 4.65
C GLU A 123 4.68 -4.19 5.33
N ALA A 124 5.00 -4.23 6.63
CA ALA A 124 5.04 -5.48 7.39
C ALA A 124 3.66 -6.14 7.48
N ALA A 125 2.59 -5.36 7.70
CA ALA A 125 1.23 -5.88 7.72
C ALA A 125 0.79 -6.42 6.35
N LEU A 126 1.17 -5.72 5.27
CA LEU A 126 0.94 -6.11 3.88
C LEU A 126 1.63 -7.45 3.58
N GLU A 127 2.94 -7.54 3.82
CA GLU A 127 3.72 -8.74 3.59
C GLU A 127 3.17 -9.94 4.39
N SER A 128 2.90 -9.75 5.69
CA SER A 128 2.32 -10.80 6.54
C SER A 128 1.00 -11.33 5.99
N SER A 129 0.15 -10.44 5.48
CA SER A 129 -1.15 -10.80 4.88
C SER A 129 -0.97 -11.57 3.57
N ILE A 130 -0.05 -11.13 2.71
CA ILE A 130 0.28 -11.80 1.46
C ILE A 130 0.83 -13.20 1.72
N LEU A 131 1.83 -13.33 2.60
CA LEU A 131 2.47 -14.62 2.90
C LEU A 131 1.54 -15.60 3.63
N LYS A 132 0.47 -15.14 4.27
CA LYS A 132 -0.60 -16.00 4.81
C LYS A 132 -1.44 -16.63 3.70
N GLN A 133 -1.73 -15.88 2.64
CA GLN A 133 -2.57 -16.35 1.52
C GLN A 133 -1.77 -17.08 0.44
N HIS A 134 -0.52 -16.67 0.21
CA HIS A 134 0.36 -17.20 -0.82
C HIS A 134 1.58 -17.88 -0.19
N THR A 135 1.36 -19.04 0.43
CA THR A 135 2.42 -19.77 1.16
C THR A 135 3.58 -20.20 0.26
N ALA A 136 3.36 -20.39 -1.04
CA ALA A 136 4.40 -20.69 -2.02
C ALA A 136 5.45 -19.58 -2.20
N LEU A 137 5.13 -18.34 -1.80
CA LEU A 137 6.09 -17.23 -1.76
C LEU A 137 7.06 -17.34 -0.58
N ARG A 138 6.76 -18.16 0.44
CA ARG A 138 7.66 -18.39 1.58
C ARG A 138 8.86 -19.21 1.10
N GLY A 139 10.01 -18.56 0.95
CA GLY A 139 11.27 -19.20 0.53
C GLY A 139 11.57 -19.14 -0.97
N SER A 140 10.64 -18.61 -1.78
CA SER A 140 10.76 -18.57 -3.26
C SER A 140 10.68 -17.15 -3.83
N ALA A 141 10.59 -16.13 -2.98
CA ALA A 141 10.41 -14.76 -3.44
C ALA A 141 11.58 -14.34 -4.34
N ALA A 142 11.32 -14.24 -5.64
CA ALA A 142 12.22 -13.59 -6.57
C ALA A 142 12.28 -12.09 -6.20
N VAL A 143 13.19 -11.75 -5.29
CA VAL A 143 13.51 -10.36 -4.96
C VAL A 143 14.33 -9.81 -6.13
N GLY A 144 13.66 -9.11 -7.04
CA GLY A 144 14.35 -8.45 -8.15
C GLY A 144 13.42 -8.10 -9.31
N GLY A 145 13.12 -6.82 -9.43
CA GLY A 145 12.42 -6.25 -10.58
C GLY A 145 11.41 -5.18 -10.16
N TYR A 146 11.22 -4.18 -11.03
CA TYR A 146 10.07 -3.29 -11.00
C TYR A 146 9.18 -3.66 -12.17
N PRO A 147 8.35 -4.72 -12.06
CA PRO A 147 7.38 -5.05 -13.09
C PRO A 147 6.65 -3.79 -13.52
N MET A 148 6.61 -3.57 -14.84
CA MET A 148 5.91 -2.44 -15.44
C MET A 148 6.48 -1.07 -15.03
N GLY A 149 7.73 -1.02 -14.57
CA GLY A 149 8.39 0.21 -14.11
C GLY A 149 7.81 0.79 -12.82
N VAL A 150 7.03 0.01 -12.07
CA VAL A 150 6.40 0.45 -10.82
C VAL A 150 7.23 -0.04 -9.63
N GLN A 151 7.53 0.88 -8.72
CA GLN A 151 8.10 0.56 -7.41
C GLN A 151 6.99 0.06 -6.50
N TRP A 152 6.85 -1.27 -6.45
CA TRP A 152 5.93 -1.95 -5.54
C TRP A 152 6.52 -2.02 -4.14
N ASP A 153 5.66 -1.90 -3.13
CA ASP A 153 6.07 -2.12 -1.73
C ASP A 153 6.18 -3.63 -1.45
N TYR A 154 5.50 -4.47 -2.25
CA TYR A 154 5.71 -5.91 -2.33
C TYR A 154 5.59 -6.41 -3.77
N TYR A 155 6.50 -7.29 -4.20
CA TYR A 155 6.33 -8.09 -5.41
C TYR A 155 6.86 -9.50 -5.20
N GLY A 156 6.10 -10.50 -5.65
CA GLY A 156 6.53 -11.89 -5.63
C GLY A 156 5.88 -12.69 -6.77
N SER A 157 6.54 -13.77 -7.20
CA SER A 157 6.00 -14.69 -8.20
C SER A 157 6.39 -16.14 -7.93
N TYR A 158 5.53 -17.09 -8.30
CA TYR A 158 5.75 -18.54 -8.17
C TYR A 158 4.97 -19.35 -9.20
#